data_AF-A0A0S7ETV1-F1
#
_entry.id   AF-A0A0S7ETV1-F1
#
_cell.length_a   1.000
_cell.length_b   1.000
_cell.length_c   1.000
_cell.angle_alpha   90.00
_cell.angle_beta   90.00
_cell.angle_gamma   90.00
#
_symmetry.space_group_name_H-M   'P 1'
#
loop_
_entity.id
_entity.type
_entity.pdbx_description
1 polymer ?
#
loop_
_entity_poly.entity_id
_entity_poly.type
_entity_poly.pdbx_seq_one_letter_code
_entity_poly.pdbx_strand_id
1 'polypeptide(L)'
;VPTPALDRAYTNMKAAFKAAPQQLSVMLIPVYKFLIFRGKPFEKQVTVGPAGAVSASQDCFECIDWDVFKEAVTANNHTNVEEYAKSVSAYNLKYCIWRTSQDQAHHHKGTRANRKPWVTKVVYKMLEA
;
A
#
# COMPACT_ATOMS: atom_id res chain seq x y z
N VAL A 1 -28.02 4.30 -7.86
CA VAL A 1 -27.42 5.11 -8.96
C VAL A 1 -26.82 6.35 -8.32
N PRO A 2 -25.48 6.50 -8.25
CA PRO A 2 -24.90 7.69 -7.65
C PRO A 2 -24.95 8.83 -8.68
N THR A 3 -25.75 9.84 -8.40
CA THR A 3 -25.78 11.11 -9.12
C THR A 3 -24.40 11.77 -9.02
N PRO A 4 -23.71 12.06 -10.15
CA PRO A 4 -22.44 12.76 -10.11
C PRO A 4 -22.68 14.18 -9.58
N ALA A 5 -21.89 14.54 -8.58
CA ALA A 5 -21.94 15.77 -7.83
C ALA A 5 -22.12 17.02 -8.71
N LEU A 6 -23.19 17.76 -8.46
CA LEU A 6 -23.39 19.14 -8.93
C LEU A 6 -22.27 20.09 -8.46
N ASP A 7 -21.50 19.70 -7.43
CA ASP A 7 -20.51 20.54 -6.74
C ASP A 7 -19.29 20.94 -7.57
N ARG A 8 -19.16 20.50 -8.83
CA ARG A 8 -18.08 20.91 -9.73
C ARG A 8 -18.50 21.90 -10.82
N ALA A 9 -19.78 22.28 -10.89
CA ALA A 9 -20.24 23.24 -11.90
C ALA A 9 -19.75 24.69 -11.65
N TYR A 10 -19.28 25.01 -10.44
CA TYR A 10 -18.86 26.36 -10.03
C TYR A 10 -17.35 26.49 -9.79
N THR A 11 -16.50 25.93 -10.65
CA THR A 11 -15.05 26.22 -10.57
C THR A 11 -14.72 27.51 -11.33
N ASN A 12 -13.99 28.44 -10.71
CA ASN A 12 -13.51 29.69 -11.31
C ASN A 12 -12.33 29.52 -12.30
N MET A 13 -12.10 28.30 -12.80
CA MET A 13 -11.01 27.98 -13.71
C MET A 13 -11.38 28.38 -15.16
N LYS A 14 -10.63 29.33 -15.73
CA LYS A 14 -10.80 29.73 -17.13
C LYS A 14 -10.64 28.50 -18.06
N ALA A 15 -11.56 28.35 -19.03
CA ALA A 15 -11.61 27.24 -19.99
C ALA A 15 -11.82 25.84 -19.39
N ALA A 16 -12.39 25.73 -18.18
CA ALA A 16 -12.75 24.44 -17.58
C ALA A 16 -13.91 23.73 -18.30
N PHE A 17 -14.73 24.46 -19.05
CA PHE A 17 -15.88 23.92 -19.78
C PHE A 17 -15.92 24.44 -21.22
N LYS A 18 -16.35 23.58 -22.15
CA LYS A 18 -16.74 23.94 -23.51
C LYS A 18 -18.26 24.00 -23.57
N ALA A 19 -18.78 25.09 -24.10
CA ALA A 19 -20.21 25.21 -24.37
C ALA A 19 -20.55 24.51 -25.70
N ALA A 20 -21.55 23.64 -25.69
CA ALA A 20 -22.16 23.08 -26.88
C ALA A 20 -23.64 23.51 -26.93
N PRO A 21 -24.11 24.09 -28.04
CA PRO A 21 -25.51 24.49 -28.16
C PRO A 21 -26.41 23.24 -28.18
N GLN A 22 -27.49 23.30 -27.42
CA GLN A 22 -28.65 22.42 -27.56
C GLN A 22 -29.87 23.25 -27.96
N GLN A 23 -30.93 22.58 -28.43
CA GLN A 23 -32.07 23.21 -29.09
C GLN A 23 -32.70 24.39 -28.32
N LEU A 24 -32.68 24.37 -26.98
CA LEU A 24 -33.19 25.45 -26.12
C LEU A 24 -32.28 25.74 -24.90
N SER A 25 -31.06 25.20 -24.87
CA SER A 25 -30.15 25.35 -23.72
C SER A 25 -28.69 25.25 -24.16
N VAL A 26 -27.76 25.59 -23.25
CA VAL A 26 -26.32 25.41 -23.48
C VAL A 26 -25.82 24.32 -22.56
N MET A 27 -25.26 23.26 -23.13
CA MET A 27 -24.62 22.19 -22.37
C MET A 27 -23.16 22.55 -22.13
N LEU A 28 -22.75 22.59 -20.87
CA LEU A 28 -21.35 22.78 -20.48
C LEU A 28 -20.66 21.42 -20.36
N ILE A 29 -19.76 21.13 -21.29
CA ILE A 29 -18.96 19.92 -21.30
C ILE A 29 -17.65 20.21 -20.55
N PRO A 30 -17.36 19.55 -19.42
CA PRO A 30 -16.10 19.74 -18.73
C PRO A 30 -14.93 19.38 -19.64
N VAL A 31 -14.04 20.32 -19.86
CA VAL A 31 -12.74 20.10 -20.52
C VAL A 31 -11.82 19.54 -19.45
N TYR A 32 -11.98 18.26 -19.19
CA TYR A 32 -11.17 17.59 -18.20
C TYR A 32 -9.72 17.48 -18.70
N LYS A 33 -8.88 18.45 -18.31
CA LYS A 33 -7.43 18.34 -18.43
C LYS A 33 -6.94 17.67 -17.16
N PHE A 34 -6.53 16.40 -17.23
CA PHE A 34 -5.76 15.80 -16.14
C PHE A 34 -4.58 16.75 -15.89
N LEU A 35 -4.57 17.42 -14.73
CA LEU A 35 -3.35 17.99 -14.18
C LEU A 35 -2.47 16.79 -13.84
N ILE A 36 -1.76 16.28 -14.85
CA ILE A 36 -0.74 15.25 -14.63
C ILE A 36 0.24 15.93 -13.69
N PHE A 37 0.22 15.54 -12.41
CA PHE A 37 1.13 16.03 -11.42
C PHE A 37 2.53 15.60 -11.85
N ARG A 38 3.22 16.45 -12.62
CA ARG A 38 4.60 16.27 -13.08
C ARG A 38 5.58 16.61 -11.96
N GLY A 39 5.27 16.17 -10.74
CA GLY A 39 6.25 16.17 -9.66
C GLY A 39 7.46 15.34 -10.10
N LYS A 40 8.67 15.80 -9.77
CA LYS A 40 9.88 15.05 -10.08
C LYS A 40 9.72 13.62 -9.52
N PRO A 41 10.08 12.58 -10.30
CA PRO A 41 10.10 11.23 -9.77
C PRO A 41 10.98 11.23 -8.53
N PHE A 42 10.48 10.64 -7.45
CA PHE A 42 11.29 10.45 -6.27
C PHE A 42 11.46 8.96 -6.04
N GLU A 43 12.66 8.60 -5.63
CA GLU A 43 13.03 7.23 -5.40
C GLU A 43 12.68 6.89 -3.96
N LYS A 44 11.75 5.95 -3.78
CA LYS A 44 11.53 5.33 -2.48
C LYS A 44 12.32 4.03 -2.49
N GLN A 45 13.27 3.92 -1.59
CA GLN A 45 13.85 2.63 -1.26
C GLN A 45 12.76 1.84 -0.54
N VAL A 46 12.30 0.76 -1.17
CA VAL A 46 11.33 -0.15 -0.54
C VAL A 46 12.07 -1.45 -0.30
N THR A 47 12.16 -1.81 0.96
CA THR A 47 12.65 -3.12 1.36
C THR A 47 11.55 -4.14 1.04
N VAL A 48 11.81 -5.02 0.08
CA VAL A 48 10.90 -6.11 -0.28
C VAL A 48 11.59 -7.40 0.14
N GLY A 49 10.91 -8.22 0.94
CA GLY A 49 11.42 -9.55 1.27
C GLY A 49 11.58 -10.40 0.01
N PRO A 50 12.53 -11.34 -0.01
CA PRO A 50 12.70 -12.27 -1.12
C PRO A 50 11.41 -13.08 -1.38
N ALA A 51 11.29 -13.64 -2.58
CA ALA A 51 10.22 -14.59 -2.87
C ALA A 51 10.30 -15.76 -1.87
N GLY A 52 9.20 -16.05 -1.17
CA GLY A 52 9.19 -17.05 -0.09
C GLY A 52 9.60 -16.53 1.29
N ALA A 53 9.84 -15.22 1.48
CA ALA A 53 10.11 -14.66 2.80
C ALA A 53 8.99 -14.91 3.81
N VAL A 54 7.73 -14.90 3.34
CA VAL A 54 6.56 -15.16 4.19
C VAL A 54 6.55 -16.63 4.62
N SER A 55 6.71 -17.57 3.69
CA SER A 55 6.75 -19.00 4.00
C SER A 55 7.93 -19.34 4.91
N ALA A 56 9.13 -18.83 4.61
CA ALA A 56 10.30 -19.03 5.47
C ALA A 56 10.13 -18.43 6.88
N SER A 57 9.39 -17.32 7.01
CA SER A 57 9.06 -16.75 8.33
C SER A 57 8.05 -17.61 9.08
N GLN A 58 7.09 -18.21 8.39
CA GLN A 58 6.12 -19.14 8.96
C GLN A 58 6.79 -20.45 9.38
N ASP A 59 7.61 -21.04 8.52
CA ASP A 59 8.39 -22.25 8.84
C ASP A 59 9.29 -22.03 10.05
N CYS A 60 9.93 -20.86 10.14
CA CYS A 60 10.72 -20.46 11.30
C CYS A 60 9.87 -20.39 12.58
N PHE A 61 8.66 -19.84 12.49
CA PHE A 61 7.74 -19.74 13.62
C PHE A 61 7.27 -21.12 14.12
N GLU A 62 7.01 -22.05 13.20
CA GLU A 62 6.58 -23.42 13.51
C GLU A 62 7.71 -24.26 14.13
N CYS A 63 8.97 -24.00 13.77
CA CYS A 63 10.12 -24.71 14.31
C CYS A 63 10.55 -24.27 15.72
N ILE A 64 9.99 -23.18 16.26
CA ILE A 64 10.38 -22.65 17.56
C ILE A 64 9.49 -23.25 18.65
N ASP A 65 10.13 -23.76 19.70
CA ASP A 65 9.45 -24.14 20.93
C ASP A 65 9.09 -22.87 21.74
N TRP A 66 7.80 -22.53 21.72
CA TRP A 66 7.27 -21.36 22.42
C TRP A 66 7.06 -21.60 23.92
N ASP A 67 7.02 -22.85 24.37
CA ASP A 67 6.78 -23.16 25.78
C ASP A 67 7.96 -22.72 26.65
N VAL A 68 9.17 -22.61 26.10
CA VAL A 68 10.35 -22.02 26.78
C VAL A 68 10.10 -20.57 27.25
N PHE A 69 9.37 -19.77 26.45
CA PHE A 69 9.01 -18.41 26.83
C PHE A 69 7.90 -18.39 27.89
N LYS A 70 7.04 -19.40 27.85
CA LYS A 70 5.94 -19.55 28.79
C LYS A 70 6.44 -19.95 30.17
N GLU A 71 7.40 -20.87 30.24
CA GLU A 71 8.06 -21.26 31.49
C GLU A 71 8.77 -20.07 32.14
N ALA A 72 9.46 -19.24 31.35
CA ALA A 72 10.19 -18.08 31.84
C ALA A 72 9.32 -16.99 32.49
N VAL A 73 8.04 -16.92 32.12
CA VAL A 73 7.09 -15.90 32.60
C VAL A 73 5.94 -16.49 33.43
N THR A 74 6.08 -17.77 33.82
CA THR A 74 5.13 -18.45 34.70
C THR A 74 5.68 -18.53 36.12
N ALA A 75 4.97 -17.92 37.06
CA ALA A 75 5.25 -18.02 38.49
C ALA A 75 3.98 -18.48 39.22
N ASN A 76 4.11 -19.46 40.13
CA ASN A 76 2.98 -19.97 40.93
C ASN A 76 1.76 -20.40 40.08
N ASN A 77 1.98 -21.14 38.98
CA ASN A 77 0.95 -21.53 38.00
C ASN A 77 0.21 -20.35 37.33
N HIS A 78 0.72 -19.13 37.43
CA HIS A 78 0.18 -17.96 36.76
C HIS A 78 1.16 -17.45 35.70
N THR A 79 0.74 -17.44 34.45
CA THR A 79 1.53 -16.96 33.31
C THR A 79 1.24 -15.48 33.07
N ASN A 80 2.28 -14.65 33.04
CA ASN A 80 2.13 -13.25 32.63
C ASN A 80 1.99 -13.15 31.10
N VAL A 81 0.75 -13.03 30.62
CA VAL A 81 0.43 -13.01 29.17
C VAL A 81 1.05 -11.81 28.47
N GLU A 82 1.14 -10.65 29.11
CA GLU A 82 1.72 -9.45 28.50
C GLU A 82 3.23 -9.62 28.28
N GLU A 83 3.92 -10.16 29.27
CA GLU A 83 5.36 -10.42 29.21
C GLU A 83 5.69 -11.56 28.24
N TYR A 84 4.84 -12.58 28.20
CA TYR A 84 4.89 -13.63 27.18
C TYR A 84 4.75 -13.06 25.76
N ALA A 85 3.73 -12.23 25.52
CA ALA A 85 3.51 -11.63 24.20
C ALA A 85 4.68 -10.74 23.78
N LYS A 86 5.25 -9.97 24.72
CA LYS A 86 6.44 -9.13 24.48
C LYS A 86 7.66 -9.96 24.11
N SER A 87 7.94 -11.02 24.87
CA SER A 87 9.13 -11.86 24.65
C SER A 87 9.06 -12.64 23.33
N VAL A 88 7.92 -13.26 23.04
CA VAL A 88 7.65 -13.98 21.79
C VAL A 88 7.76 -13.03 20.59
N SER A 89 7.13 -11.86 20.65
CA SER A 89 7.16 -10.88 19.55
C SER A 89 8.58 -10.36 19.31
N ALA A 90 9.32 -10.03 20.37
CA ALA A 90 10.70 -9.56 20.27
C ALA A 90 11.62 -10.62 19.68
N TYR A 91 11.45 -11.89 20.07
CA TYR A 91 12.22 -12.99 19.51
C TYR A 91 11.89 -13.21 18.04
N ASN A 92 10.60 -13.25 17.68
CA ASN A 92 10.15 -13.46 16.30
C ASN A 92 10.70 -12.38 15.35
N LEU A 93 10.63 -11.11 15.76
CA LEU A 93 11.20 -9.98 15.02
C LEU A 93 12.71 -10.12 14.84
N LYS A 94 13.42 -10.53 15.90
CA LYS A 94 14.88 -10.62 15.89
C LYS A 94 15.43 -11.83 15.14
N TYR A 95 14.73 -12.96 15.14
CA TYR A 95 15.25 -14.22 14.59
C TYR A 95 14.57 -14.62 13.29
N CYS A 96 13.24 -14.66 13.24
CA CYS A 96 12.54 -15.11 12.03
C CYS A 96 12.49 -14.03 10.95
N ILE A 97 12.13 -12.79 11.32
CA ILE A 97 12.05 -11.68 10.36
C ILE A 97 13.44 -11.21 9.92
N TRP A 98 14.41 -11.19 10.83
CA TRP A 98 15.78 -10.81 10.47
C TRP A 98 16.45 -11.83 9.53
N ARG A 99 16.25 -13.13 9.75
CA ARG A 99 16.81 -14.19 8.89
C ARG A 99 16.25 -14.11 7.47
N THR A 100 14.97 -13.77 7.31
CA THR A 100 14.38 -13.51 5.98
C THR A 100 14.74 -12.15 5.40
N SER A 101 15.30 -11.25 6.21
CA SER A 101 15.80 -9.94 5.79
C SER A 101 17.24 -9.96 5.27
N GLN A 102 18.06 -10.96 5.62
CA GLN A 102 19.43 -11.06 5.10
C GLN A 102 19.49 -11.30 3.58
N ASP A 103 18.44 -11.88 3.01
CA ASP A 103 18.26 -12.08 1.57
C ASP A 103 17.44 -10.95 0.91
N GLN A 104 17.26 -9.80 1.59
CA GLN A 104 16.54 -8.66 1.02
C GLN A 104 17.33 -8.03 -0.12
N ALA A 105 16.77 -8.14 -1.31
CA ALA A 105 17.14 -7.27 -2.41
C ALA A 105 16.61 -5.84 -2.14
N HIS A 106 17.51 -4.86 -2.11
CA HIS A 106 17.14 -3.45 -2.08
C HIS A 106 16.53 -3.05 -3.43
N HIS A 107 15.19 -3.12 -3.52
CA HIS A 107 14.49 -2.70 -4.71
C HIS A 107 14.30 -1.18 -4.70
N HIS A 108 15.01 -0.53 -5.62
CA HIS A 108 14.79 0.86 -5.97
C HIS A 108 13.51 0.95 -6.83
N LYS A 109 12.37 1.21 -6.18
CA LYS A 109 11.10 1.45 -6.89
C LYS A 109 10.96 2.96 -7.12
N GLY A 110 11.36 3.39 -8.31
CA GLY A 110 11.06 4.74 -8.79
C GLY A 110 9.56 4.99 -8.83
N THR A 111 9.05 5.77 -7.87
CA THR A 111 7.62 6.06 -7.76
C THR A 111 7.37 7.41 -8.43
N ARG A 112 6.88 7.37 -9.68
CA ARG A 112 6.35 8.57 -10.34
C ARG A 112 5.03 8.94 -9.64
N ALA A 113 4.78 10.22 -9.41
CA ALA A 113 3.58 10.72 -8.72
C ALA A 113 2.25 10.20 -9.28
N ASN A 114 2.23 9.68 -10.52
CA ASN A 114 1.05 9.14 -11.18
C ASN A 114 1.02 7.60 -11.32
N ARG A 115 1.95 6.84 -10.72
CA ARG A 115 1.85 5.37 -10.65
C ARG A 115 1.01 4.96 -9.43
N LYS A 116 -0.29 5.18 -9.56
CA LYS A 116 -1.29 4.65 -8.61
C LYS A 116 -1.11 3.13 -8.48
N PRO A 117 -1.03 2.55 -7.26
CA PRO A 117 -0.77 1.11 -7.07
C PRO A 117 -1.73 0.17 -7.80
N TRP A 118 -2.96 0.63 -8.04
CA TRP A 118 -4.00 -0.10 -8.76
C TRP A 118 -3.93 0.01 -10.29
N VAL A 119 -3.04 0.85 -10.84
CA VAL A 119 -2.82 0.96 -12.29
C VAL A 119 -1.77 -0.06 -12.70
N THR A 120 -2.22 -1.29 -12.93
CA THR A 120 -1.39 -2.41 -13.40
C THR A 120 -1.17 -2.34 -14.92
N LYS A 121 -0.24 -3.15 -15.45
CA LYS A 121 -0.04 -3.27 -16.91
C LYS A 121 -1.33 -3.63 -17.66
N VAL A 122 -2.23 -4.37 -17.01
CA VAL A 122 -3.55 -4.72 -17.55
C VAL A 122 -4.40 -3.48 -17.72
N VAL A 123 -4.45 -2.62 -16.70
CA VAL A 123 -5.19 -1.35 -16.74
C VAL A 123 -4.63 -0.42 -17.82
N TYR A 124 -3.30 -0.37 -18.01
CA TYR A 124 -2.70 0.40 -19.11
C TYR A 124 -3.16 -0.09 -20.48
N LYS A 125 -3.17 -1.40 -20.72
CA LYS A 125 -3.65 -1.97 -21.99
C LYS A 125 -5.13 -1.69 -22.24
N MET A 126 -5.95 -1.59 -21.19
CA MET A 126 -7.37 -1.25 -21.29
C MET A 126 -7.63 0.22 -21.58
N LEU A 127 -6.69 1.11 -21.23
CA LEU A 127 -6.79 2.56 -21.46
C LEU A 127 -6.19 2.99 -22.82
N GLU A 128 -5.42 2.12 -23.46
CA GLU A 128 -4.83 2.34 -24.80
C GLU A 128 -5.74 1.87 -25.96
N ALA A 129 -6.84 1.18 -25.65
CA ALA A 129 -7.88 0.77 -26.60
C ALA A 129 -9.01 1.82 -26.67
#